data_AF-A0A7L4BPZ1-F1
#
_entry.id   AF-A0A7L4BPZ1-F1
#
_cell.length_a   1.000
_cell.length_b   1.000
_cell.length_c   1.000
_cell.angle_alpha   90.00
_cell.angle_beta   90.00
_cell.angle_gamma   90.00
#
_symmetry.space_group_name_H-M   'P 1'
#
loop_
_entity.id
_entity.type
_entity.pdbx_description
1 polymer ?
#
loop_
_entity_poly.entity_id
_entity_poly.type
_entity_poly.pdbx_seq_one_letter_code
_entity_poly.pdbx_strand_id
1 'polypeptide(L)'
;IDLPQKIMDRPQPGPTVFTDASSVTSTAAAVWQSGGEWHCIQMTDCALSVQQLEAAAVVLACGLFPMEHLNIVTDSMFVAKLCLAMSGPGVSTSTVAQMLEETLFSRKGTVSVIHINSHNPVKGFFQNGNDKADAAAKGLWTLRDARQLHESLHIGAKALAKRCGISATDAKHIVATCPHCQK
;
A
#
# COMPACT_ATOMS: atom_id res chain seq x y z
N ILE A 1 -0.39 4.27 -35.90
CA ILE A 1 0.44 3.28 -35.16
C ILE A 1 -0.35 2.96 -33.92
N ASP A 2 -0.94 1.76 -33.84
CA ASP A 2 -1.57 1.31 -32.60
C ASP A 2 -0.45 1.14 -31.57
N LEU A 3 -0.50 1.91 -30.50
CA LEU A 3 0.39 1.72 -29.36
C LEU A 3 0.07 0.35 -28.77
N PRO A 4 1.06 -0.52 -28.53
CA PRO A 4 0.81 -1.81 -27.93
C PRO A 4 0.10 -1.63 -26.58
N GLN A 5 -1.01 -2.35 -26.40
CA GLN A 5 -1.81 -2.27 -25.20
C GLN A 5 -0.94 -2.60 -23.98
N LYS A 6 -0.77 -1.63 -23.09
CA LYS A 6 0.12 -1.76 -21.93
C LYS A 6 -0.54 -2.45 -20.74
N ILE A 7 -1.85 -2.21 -20.61
CA ILE A 7 -2.69 -2.66 -19.52
C ILE A 7 -3.67 -3.71 -20.06
N MET A 8 -3.58 -4.93 -19.54
CA MET A 8 -4.39 -6.06 -19.95
C MET A 8 -5.63 -6.15 -19.06
N ASP A 9 -6.79 -6.41 -19.68
CA ASP A 9 -8.10 -6.49 -19.02
C ASP A 9 -8.26 -7.74 -18.15
N ARG A 10 -7.39 -8.74 -18.33
CA ARG A 10 -7.39 -10.01 -17.60
C ARG A 10 -5.99 -10.40 -17.15
N PRO A 11 -5.86 -11.07 -15.99
CA PRO A 11 -4.57 -11.58 -15.50
C PRO A 11 -3.86 -12.44 -16.54
N GLN A 12 -2.53 -12.31 -16.65
CA GLN A 12 -1.70 -13.12 -17.56
C GLN A 12 -0.66 -13.93 -16.78
N PRO A 13 -0.01 -14.94 -17.39
CA PRO A 13 1.14 -15.60 -16.78
C PRO A 13 2.24 -14.60 -16.42
N GLY A 14 2.63 -14.58 -15.14
CA GLY A 14 3.67 -13.68 -14.61
C GLY A 14 3.56 -13.51 -13.09
N PRO A 15 4.53 -12.83 -12.47
CA PRO A 15 4.50 -12.52 -11.04
C PRO A 15 3.20 -11.83 -10.60
N THR A 16 2.75 -12.15 -9.39
CA THR A 16 1.62 -11.48 -8.74
C THR A 16 2.11 -10.72 -7.52
N VAL A 17 1.83 -9.41 -7.48
CA VAL A 17 2.21 -8.51 -6.39
C VAL A 17 0.95 -7.92 -5.78
N PHE A 18 0.82 -8.04 -4.46
CA PHE A 18 -0.23 -7.46 -3.64
C PHE A 18 0.23 -6.09 -3.15
N THR A 19 -0.64 -5.10 -3.24
CA THR A 19 -0.36 -3.73 -2.83
C THR A 19 -1.38 -3.28 -1.79
N ASP A 20 -0.90 -2.60 -0.76
CA ASP A 20 -1.75 -1.91 0.20
C ASP A 20 -1.06 -0.66 0.73
N ALA A 21 -1.84 0.25 1.31
CA ALA A 21 -1.34 1.44 1.97
C ALA A 21 -2.05 1.72 3.30
N SER A 22 -1.33 2.34 4.22
CA SER A 22 -1.87 2.78 5.49
C SER A 22 -1.65 4.26 5.67
N SER A 23 -2.74 5.01 5.76
CA SER A 23 -2.71 6.43 6.17
C SER A 23 -2.26 6.61 7.62
N VAL A 24 -2.32 5.56 8.44
CA VAL A 24 -1.98 5.64 9.86
C VAL A 24 -0.47 5.65 10.06
N THR A 25 0.27 4.84 9.29
CA THR A 25 1.74 4.82 9.27
C THR A 25 2.33 5.64 8.13
N SER A 26 1.49 6.19 7.26
CA SER A 26 1.92 6.85 6.01
C SER A 26 2.77 5.95 5.11
N THR A 27 2.47 4.65 5.11
CA THR A 27 3.26 3.62 4.44
C THR A 27 2.52 3.06 3.24
N ALA A 28 3.24 2.87 2.14
CA ALA A 28 2.81 2.12 0.97
C ALA A 28 3.65 0.85 0.87
N ALA A 29 3.02 -0.30 0.62
CA ALA A 29 3.67 -1.61 0.62
C ALA A 29 3.32 -2.42 -0.64
N ALA A 30 4.32 -3.15 -1.15
CA ALA A 30 4.15 -4.13 -2.20
C ALA A 30 4.75 -5.46 -1.76
N VAL A 31 3.97 -6.53 -1.87
CA VAL A 31 4.27 -7.86 -1.33
C VAL A 31 4.08 -8.92 -2.40
N TRP A 32 4.99 -9.88 -2.50
CA TRP A 32 4.89 -10.98 -3.47
C TRP A 32 5.43 -12.29 -2.91
N GLN A 33 5.08 -13.39 -3.57
CA GLN A 33 5.59 -14.70 -3.21
C GLN A 33 6.59 -15.20 -4.28
N SER A 34 7.75 -15.71 -3.85
CA SER A 34 8.73 -16.35 -4.71
C SER A 34 9.33 -17.56 -4.00
N GLY A 35 9.42 -18.71 -4.68
CA GLY A 35 9.98 -19.93 -4.07
C GLY A 35 9.24 -20.42 -2.82
N GLY A 36 7.97 -20.03 -2.63
CA GLY A 36 7.19 -20.32 -1.42
C GLY A 36 7.33 -19.28 -0.29
N GLU A 37 8.30 -18.38 -0.36
CA GLU A 37 8.54 -17.33 0.63
C GLU A 37 7.88 -16.00 0.24
N TRP A 38 7.46 -15.23 1.25
CA TRP A 38 6.86 -13.91 1.07
C TRP A 38 7.94 -12.82 1.18
N HIS A 39 7.96 -11.93 0.21
CA HIS A 39 8.85 -10.77 0.15
C HIS A 39 8.04 -9.48 0.17
N CYS A 40 8.66 -8.40 0.63
CA CYS A 40 8.02 -7.11 0.79
C CYS A 40 9.00 -5.97 0.48
N ILE A 41 8.51 -4.93 -0.19
CA ILE A 41 9.12 -3.60 -0.24
C ILE A 41 8.10 -2.58 0.26
N GLN A 42 8.59 -1.54 0.93
CA GLN A 42 7.73 -0.50 1.50
C GLN A 42 8.41 0.87 1.38
N MET A 43 7.60 1.92 1.35
CA MET A 43 8.05 3.30 1.53
C MET A 43 7.14 4.00 2.53
N THR A 44 7.68 5.01 3.22
CA THR A 44 6.91 5.85 4.15
C THR A 44 7.06 7.31 3.75
N ASP A 45 5.94 8.00 3.58
CA ASP A 45 5.90 9.43 3.29
C ASP A 45 4.65 10.08 3.87
N CYS A 46 4.83 10.86 4.93
CA CYS A 46 3.75 11.55 5.65
C CYS A 46 3.17 12.75 4.91
N ALA A 47 3.76 13.18 3.78
CA ALA A 47 3.19 14.22 2.94
C ALA A 47 2.12 13.68 1.98
N LEU A 48 2.05 12.36 1.79
CA LEU A 48 1.11 11.73 0.87
C LEU A 48 -0.24 11.44 1.53
N SER A 49 -1.31 11.76 0.80
CA SER A 49 -2.66 11.28 1.15
C SER A 49 -2.77 9.77 0.98
N VAL A 50 -3.82 9.15 1.57
CA VAL A 50 -4.05 7.71 1.40
C VAL A 50 -4.13 7.30 -0.07
N GLN A 51 -4.82 8.06 -0.92
CA GLN A 51 -4.93 7.76 -2.35
C GLN A 51 -3.58 7.83 -3.09
N GLN A 52 -2.69 8.73 -2.65
CA GLN A 52 -1.33 8.81 -3.19
C GLN A 52 -0.45 7.67 -2.67
N LEU A 53 -0.63 7.23 -1.42
CA LEU A 53 0.06 6.05 -0.89
C LEU A 53 -0.39 4.77 -1.60
N GLU A 54 -1.69 4.60 -1.89
CA GLU A 54 -2.20 3.48 -2.71
C GLU A 54 -1.54 3.46 -4.10
N ALA A 55 -1.44 4.64 -4.75
CA ALA A 55 -0.74 4.74 -6.02
C ALA A 55 0.77 4.48 -5.88
N ALA A 56 1.39 4.95 -4.80
CA ALA A 56 2.80 4.67 -4.52
C ALA A 56 3.05 3.17 -4.31
N ALA A 57 2.12 2.43 -3.71
CA ALA A 57 2.20 0.97 -3.59
C ALA A 57 2.20 0.29 -4.97
N VAL A 58 1.39 0.79 -5.90
CA VAL A 58 1.42 0.36 -7.31
C VAL A 58 2.72 0.73 -8.02
N VAL A 59 3.27 1.92 -7.75
CA VAL A 59 4.59 2.33 -8.28
C VAL A 59 5.69 1.39 -7.77
N LEU A 60 5.70 1.06 -6.48
CA LEU A 60 6.61 0.07 -5.90
C LEU A 60 6.47 -1.28 -6.63
N ALA A 61 5.25 -1.77 -6.82
CA ALA A 61 4.98 -3.01 -7.53
C ALA A 61 5.49 -2.98 -8.98
N CYS A 62 5.27 -1.88 -9.71
CA CYS A 62 5.72 -1.71 -11.10
C CYS A 62 7.25 -1.66 -11.24
N GLY A 63 7.96 -1.25 -10.19
CA GLY A 63 9.43 -1.34 -10.13
C GLY A 63 9.96 -2.77 -10.08
N LEU A 64 9.11 -3.74 -9.71
CA LEU A 64 9.45 -5.17 -9.69
C LEU A 64 9.25 -5.81 -11.07
N PHE A 65 10.07 -6.82 -11.35
CA PHE A 65 9.96 -7.68 -12.54
C PHE A 65 9.82 -6.89 -13.86
N PRO A 66 10.68 -5.88 -14.14
CA PRO A 66 10.41 -4.82 -15.14
C PRO A 66 10.17 -5.32 -16.57
N MET A 67 10.63 -6.53 -16.90
CA MET A 67 10.54 -7.14 -18.23
C MET A 67 9.37 -8.13 -18.38
N GLU A 68 8.92 -8.76 -17.30
CA GLU A 68 7.86 -9.80 -17.32
C GLU A 68 6.48 -9.18 -17.29
N HIS A 69 5.38 -9.90 -17.54
CA HIS A 69 4.04 -9.38 -17.21
C HIS A 69 3.84 -9.32 -15.69
N LEU A 70 3.12 -8.31 -15.18
CA LEU A 70 2.87 -8.14 -13.75
C LEU A 70 1.37 -8.10 -13.44
N ASN A 71 0.92 -9.00 -12.58
CA ASN A 71 -0.42 -8.96 -11.99
C ASN A 71 -0.38 -8.18 -10.67
N ILE A 72 -0.98 -7.00 -10.65
CA ILE A 72 -1.10 -6.17 -9.46
C ILE A 72 -2.45 -6.45 -8.81
N VAL A 73 -2.45 -6.84 -7.54
CA VAL A 73 -3.65 -7.06 -6.74
C VAL A 73 -3.76 -5.94 -5.72
N THR A 74 -4.87 -5.20 -5.75
CA THR A 74 -5.15 -4.10 -4.82
C THR A 74 -6.57 -4.20 -4.29
N ASP A 75 -6.80 -3.81 -3.05
CA ASP A 75 -8.14 -3.63 -2.50
C ASP A 75 -8.67 -2.19 -2.63
N SER A 76 -7.82 -1.27 -3.12
CA SER A 76 -8.21 0.09 -3.48
C SER A 76 -8.98 0.10 -4.80
N MET A 77 -10.31 0.08 -4.69
CA MET A 77 -11.22 0.25 -5.84
C MET A 77 -10.90 1.51 -6.67
N PHE A 78 -10.44 2.57 -6.01
CA PHE A 78 -10.07 3.83 -6.66
C PHE A 78 -8.88 3.64 -7.61
N VAL A 79 -7.77 3.09 -7.12
CA VAL A 79 -6.57 2.85 -7.94
C VAL A 79 -6.85 1.82 -9.03
N ALA A 80 -7.58 0.74 -8.71
CA ALA A 80 -7.93 -0.27 -9.70
C ALA A 80 -8.71 0.32 -10.88
N LYS A 81 -9.76 1.11 -10.61
CA LYS A 81 -10.54 1.78 -11.67
C LYS A 81 -9.71 2.78 -12.46
N LEU A 82 -8.83 3.52 -11.78
CA LEU A 82 -8.00 4.53 -12.42
C LEU A 82 -6.98 3.89 -13.38
N CYS A 83 -6.30 2.81 -12.96
CA CYS A 83 -5.43 2.04 -13.84
C CYS A 83 -6.19 1.44 -15.03
N LEU A 84 -7.39 0.88 -14.82
CA LEU A 84 -8.19 0.35 -15.91
C LEU A 84 -8.61 1.44 -16.91
N ALA A 85 -8.96 2.63 -16.43
CA ALA A 85 -9.34 3.76 -17.28
C ALA A 85 -8.18 4.27 -18.17
N MET A 86 -6.93 4.12 -17.74
CA MET A 86 -5.73 4.46 -18.54
C MET A 86 -5.51 3.55 -19.75
N SER A 87 -6.31 2.48 -19.88
CA SER A 87 -6.35 1.63 -21.08
C SER A 87 -7.16 2.27 -22.22
N GLY A 88 -7.85 3.39 -21.97
CA GLY A 88 -8.62 4.16 -22.94
C GLY A 88 -8.20 5.64 -22.99
N PRO A 89 -8.69 6.42 -23.97
CA PRO A 89 -8.34 7.83 -24.09
C PRO A 89 -8.90 8.65 -22.91
N GLY A 90 -8.01 9.19 -22.07
CA GLY A 90 -8.40 10.10 -21.00
C GLY A 90 -7.20 10.63 -20.21
N VAL A 91 -6.85 11.90 -20.44
CA VAL A 91 -5.87 12.63 -19.64
C VAL A 91 -6.50 12.97 -18.30
N SER A 92 -6.20 12.19 -17.26
CA SER A 92 -6.56 12.57 -15.89
C SER A 92 -5.45 13.45 -15.32
N THR A 93 -5.80 14.66 -14.87
CA THR A 93 -4.83 15.66 -14.39
C THR A 93 -4.46 15.51 -12.91
N SER A 94 -4.99 14.49 -12.22
CA SER A 94 -4.70 14.30 -10.80
C SER A 94 -3.27 13.77 -10.59
N THR A 95 -2.64 14.14 -9.47
CA THR A 95 -1.32 13.64 -9.09
C THR A 95 -1.25 12.11 -9.07
N VAL A 96 -2.30 11.45 -8.57
CA VAL A 96 -2.40 9.98 -8.55
C VAL A 96 -2.39 9.40 -9.97
N ALA A 97 -3.14 10.00 -10.90
CA ALA A 97 -3.17 9.54 -12.28
C ALA A 97 -1.80 9.70 -12.96
N GLN A 98 -1.12 10.82 -12.74
CA GLN A 98 0.23 11.04 -13.28
C GLN A 98 1.23 10.00 -12.76
N MET A 99 1.22 9.71 -11.45
CA MET A 99 2.08 8.68 -10.85
C MET A 99 1.86 7.30 -11.49
N LEU A 100 0.59 6.94 -11.70
CA LEU A 100 0.20 5.65 -12.27
C LEU A 100 0.50 5.57 -13.77
N GLU A 101 0.19 6.61 -14.56
CA GLU A 101 0.52 6.65 -15.99
C GLU A 101 2.03 6.53 -16.19
N GLU A 102 2.83 7.33 -15.48
CA GLU A 102 4.27 7.32 -15.62
C GLU A 102 4.86 5.92 -15.34
N THR A 103 4.44 5.27 -14.25
CA THR A 103 4.98 3.95 -13.89
C THR A 103 4.48 2.83 -14.82
N LEU A 104 3.20 2.84 -15.20
CA LEU A 104 2.61 1.79 -16.04
C LEU A 104 3.18 1.84 -17.47
N PHE A 105 3.38 3.04 -18.03
CA PHE A 105 3.87 3.20 -19.40
C PHE A 105 5.41 3.17 -19.52
N SER A 106 6.16 3.51 -18.47
CA SER A 106 7.64 3.43 -18.47
C SER A 106 8.17 1.99 -18.36
N ARG A 107 7.40 1.09 -17.74
CA ARG A 107 7.74 -0.33 -17.59
C ARG A 107 7.95 -1.00 -18.95
N LYS A 108 8.68 -2.12 -19.05
CA LYS A 108 8.84 -2.86 -20.32
C LYS A 108 7.78 -3.93 -20.49
N GLY A 109 7.53 -4.74 -19.46
CA GLY A 109 6.43 -5.71 -19.44
C GLY A 109 5.05 -5.08 -19.33
N THR A 110 4.00 -5.85 -19.61
CA THR A 110 2.59 -5.41 -19.51
C THR A 110 2.07 -5.58 -18.09
N VAL A 111 0.92 -4.97 -17.76
CA VAL A 111 0.35 -5.01 -16.41
C VAL A 111 -1.12 -5.41 -16.47
N SER A 112 -1.57 -6.20 -15.50
CA SER A 112 -2.99 -6.38 -15.19
C SER A 112 -3.26 -5.89 -13.77
N VAL A 113 -4.38 -5.20 -13.56
CA VAL A 113 -4.78 -4.74 -12.24
C VAL A 113 -6.05 -5.47 -11.82
N ILE A 114 -5.96 -6.16 -10.69
CA ILE A 114 -6.99 -7.01 -10.12
C ILE A 114 -7.47 -6.35 -8.83
N HIS A 115 -8.73 -5.94 -8.81
CA HIS A 115 -9.35 -5.46 -7.59
C HIS A 115 -9.87 -6.64 -6.76
N ILE A 116 -9.54 -6.65 -5.47
CA ILE A 116 -10.12 -7.57 -4.48
C ILE A 116 -10.92 -6.79 -3.44
N ASN A 117 -12.03 -7.35 -2.96
CA ASN A 117 -12.83 -6.69 -1.93
C ASN A 117 -12.38 -7.16 -0.55
N SER A 118 -11.74 -6.29 0.23
CA SER A 118 -11.32 -6.59 1.60
C SER A 118 -12.48 -6.94 2.55
N HIS A 119 -13.70 -6.51 2.25
CA HIS A 119 -14.89 -6.88 3.03
C HIS A 119 -15.51 -8.22 2.63
N ASN A 120 -15.21 -8.73 1.43
CA ASN A 120 -15.66 -10.04 0.98
C ASN A 120 -14.53 -10.74 0.19
N PRO A 121 -13.47 -11.14 0.89
CA PRO A 121 -12.25 -11.58 0.25
C PRO A 121 -12.36 -12.99 -0.34
N VAL A 122 -11.69 -13.19 -1.47
CA VAL A 122 -11.54 -14.51 -2.09
C VAL A 122 -10.53 -15.31 -1.27
N LYS A 123 -11.00 -16.40 -0.65
CA LYS A 123 -10.16 -17.26 0.20
C LYS A 123 -8.96 -17.84 -0.57
N GLY A 124 -7.90 -18.16 0.18
CA GLY A 124 -6.70 -18.78 -0.35
C GLY A 124 -5.61 -17.76 -0.69
N PHE A 125 -5.02 -17.88 -1.86
CA PHE A 125 -3.85 -17.07 -2.26
C PHE A 125 -4.12 -15.56 -2.20
N PHE A 126 -5.28 -15.10 -2.68
CA PHE A 126 -5.62 -13.68 -2.69
C PHE A 126 -5.81 -13.11 -1.28
N GLN A 127 -6.56 -13.79 -0.42
CA GLN A 127 -6.67 -13.41 1.00
C GLN A 127 -5.29 -13.33 1.66
N ASN A 128 -4.48 -14.38 1.54
CA ASN A 128 -3.19 -14.45 2.21
C ASN A 128 -2.25 -13.34 1.75
N GLY A 129 -2.21 -13.05 0.45
CA GLY A 129 -1.41 -11.96 -0.10
C GLY A 129 -1.90 -10.59 0.37
N ASN A 130 -3.21 -10.38 0.40
CA ASN A 130 -3.80 -9.15 0.93
C ASN A 130 -3.47 -8.94 2.40
N ASP A 131 -3.63 -9.97 3.24
CA ASP A 131 -3.31 -9.90 4.67
C ASP A 131 -1.83 -9.58 4.91
N LYS A 132 -0.94 -10.06 4.03
CA LYS A 132 0.49 -9.73 4.09
C LYS A 132 0.77 -8.30 3.66
N ALA A 133 0.12 -7.81 2.62
CA ALA A 133 0.22 -6.40 2.20
C ALA A 133 -0.31 -5.46 3.29
N ASP A 134 -1.46 -5.77 3.90
CA ASP A 134 -2.04 -5.01 5.01
C ASP A 134 -1.16 -5.03 6.26
N ALA A 135 -0.58 -6.18 6.61
CA ALA A 135 0.40 -6.25 7.69
C ALA A 135 1.66 -5.41 7.38
N ALA A 136 2.13 -5.41 6.13
CA ALA A 136 3.29 -4.63 5.72
C ALA A 136 3.01 -3.12 5.73
N ALA A 137 1.85 -2.69 5.19
CA ALA A 137 1.44 -1.30 5.17
C ALA A 137 1.20 -0.76 6.59
N LYS A 138 0.61 -1.55 7.49
CA LYS A 138 0.49 -1.19 8.91
C LYS A 138 1.82 -1.05 9.62
N GLY A 139 2.89 -1.64 9.07
CA GLY A 139 4.25 -1.57 9.59
C GLY A 139 4.39 -2.04 11.05
N LEU A 140 5.60 -1.92 11.57
CA LEU A 140 5.83 -1.91 13.01
C LEU A 140 6.02 -0.44 13.41
N TRP A 141 5.14 0.08 14.26
CA TRP A 141 5.30 1.45 14.74
C TRP A 141 6.53 1.50 15.62
N THR A 142 7.43 2.45 15.34
CA THR A 142 8.52 2.71 16.27
C THR A 142 7.99 3.42 17.51
N LEU A 143 8.77 3.41 18.60
CA LEU A 143 8.45 4.21 19.78
C LEU A 143 8.36 5.71 19.48
N ARG A 144 9.08 6.18 18.45
CA ARG A 144 9.02 7.56 17.98
C ARG A 144 7.66 7.87 17.35
N ASP A 145 7.17 7.00 16.48
CA ASP A 145 5.87 7.17 15.81
C ASP A 145 4.73 7.15 16.84
N ALA A 146 4.82 6.23 17.80
CA ALA A 146 3.87 6.17 18.92
C ALA A 146 3.88 7.46 19.76
N ARG A 147 5.07 8.05 20.00
CA ARG A 147 5.17 9.33 20.72
C ARG A 147 4.53 10.47 19.91
N GLN A 148 4.80 10.59 18.62
CA GLN A 148 4.19 11.61 17.77
C GLN A 148 2.67 11.46 17.66
N LEU A 149 2.16 10.22 17.55
CA LEU A 149 0.72 9.96 17.56
C LEU A 149 0.08 10.37 18.90
N HIS A 150 0.76 10.11 20.01
CA HIS A 150 0.28 10.56 21.31
C HIS A 150 0.33 12.09 21.45
N GLU A 151 1.39 12.75 20.96
CA GLU A 151 1.50 14.22 20.98
C GLU A 151 0.41 14.91 20.15
N SER A 152 -0.05 14.27 19.08
CA SER A 152 -1.12 14.81 18.22
C SER A 152 -2.53 14.53 18.73
N LEU A 153 -2.79 13.33 19.26
CA LEU A 153 -4.15 12.88 19.62
C LEU A 153 -4.41 12.75 21.12
N HIS A 154 -3.36 12.82 21.95
CA HIS A 154 -3.41 12.62 23.41
C HIS A 154 -4.17 11.35 23.85
N ILE A 155 -4.08 10.28 23.06
CA ILE A 155 -4.73 9.00 23.38
C ILE A 155 -4.07 8.28 24.55
N GLY A 156 -4.88 7.61 25.38
CA GLY A 156 -4.38 6.91 26.57
C GLY A 156 -3.49 5.69 26.26
N ALA A 157 -2.67 5.30 27.23
CA ALA A 157 -1.60 4.29 27.06
C ALA A 157 -2.10 2.93 26.53
N LYS A 158 -3.28 2.47 26.95
CA LYS A 158 -3.87 1.21 26.46
C LYS A 158 -4.24 1.29 24.97
N ALA A 159 -4.83 2.41 24.55
CA ALA A 159 -5.18 2.63 23.15
C ALA A 159 -3.93 2.80 22.29
N LEU A 160 -2.93 3.51 22.82
CA LEU A 160 -1.64 3.72 22.16
C LEU A 160 -0.89 2.39 21.96
N ALA A 161 -0.76 1.56 23.00
CA ALA A 161 -0.13 0.24 22.92
C ALA A 161 -0.79 -0.64 21.86
N LYS A 162 -2.14 -0.71 21.86
CA LYS A 162 -2.90 -1.50 20.89
C LYS A 162 -2.72 -0.98 19.46
N ARG A 163 -2.75 0.33 19.26
CA ARG A 163 -2.72 0.95 17.93
C ARG A 163 -1.34 0.90 17.28
N CYS A 164 -0.29 1.06 18.08
CA CYS A 164 1.09 1.05 17.61
C CYS A 164 1.74 -0.34 17.70
N GLY A 165 1.10 -1.32 18.35
CA GLY A 165 1.72 -2.62 18.59
C GLY A 165 2.98 -2.56 19.49
N ILE A 166 3.10 -1.51 20.30
CA ILE A 166 4.21 -1.33 21.25
C ILE A 166 3.88 -1.94 22.62
N SER A 167 4.89 -2.16 23.45
CA SER A 167 4.68 -2.72 24.79
C SER A 167 3.81 -1.79 25.65
N ALA A 168 3.04 -2.37 26.57
CA ALA A 168 2.24 -1.58 27.52
C ALA A 168 3.12 -0.67 28.40
N THR A 169 4.36 -1.10 28.68
CA THR A 169 5.35 -0.33 29.44
C THR A 169 5.77 0.91 28.66
N ASP A 170 6.15 0.76 27.39
CA ASP A 170 6.56 1.88 26.56
C ASP A 170 5.43 2.87 26.33
N ALA A 171 4.21 2.38 26.08
CA ALA A 171 3.04 3.23 25.93
C ALA A 171 2.74 4.03 27.19
N LYS A 172 2.83 3.41 28.38
CA LYS A 172 2.69 4.12 29.66
C LYS A 172 3.77 5.18 29.84
N HIS A 173 5.01 4.86 29.49
CA HIS A 173 6.13 5.80 29.56
C HIS A 173 5.90 7.00 28.64
N ILE A 174 5.48 6.79 27.39
CA ILE A 174 5.16 7.87 26.45
C ILE A 174 4.11 8.82 27.04
N VAL A 175 2.99 8.29 27.53
CA VAL A 175 1.90 9.10 28.13
C VAL A 175 2.37 9.80 29.41
N ALA A 176 3.17 9.12 30.24
CA ALA A 176 3.73 9.69 31.48
C ALA A 176 4.67 10.88 31.20
N THR A 177 5.40 10.83 30.09
CA THR A 177 6.32 11.92 29.68
C THR A 177 5.62 13.08 28.95
N CYS A 178 4.31 12.99 28.67
CA CYS A 178 3.60 14.05 27.96
C CYS A 178 3.19 15.21 28.88
N PRO A 179 3.73 16.43 28.70
CA PRO A 179 3.43 17.56 29.59
C PRO A 179 1.97 18.02 29.55
N HIS A 180 1.24 17.71 28.47
CA HIS A 180 -0.18 18.06 28.32
C HIS A 180 -1.11 17.10 29.06
N CYS A 181 -0.70 15.84 29.26
CA CYS A 181 -1.52 14.80 29.89
C CYS A 181 -1.21 14.60 31.38
N GLN A 182 -0.17 15.25 31.90
CA GLN A 182 0.22 15.21 33.33
C GLN A 182 -0.43 16.33 34.17
N LYS A 183 -1.41 17.05 33.62
CA LYS A 183 -2.18 18.07 34.35
C LYS A 183 -3.44 17.50 34.97
#